data_AF-U6SPV6-F1
#
_entry.id   AF-U6SPV6-F1
#
_cell.length_a   1.000
_cell.length_b   1.000
_cell.length_c   1.000
_cell.angle_alpha   90.00
_cell.angle_beta   90.00
_cell.angle_gamma   90.00
#
_symmetry.space_group_name_H-M   'P 1'
#
loop_
_entity.id
_entity.type
_entity.pdbx_description
1 polymer ?
#
loop_
_entity_poly.entity_id
_entity_poly.type
_entity_poly.pdbx_seq_one_letter_code
_entity_poly.pdbx_strand_id
1 'polypeptide(L)' 'MAKSEWNKSEWSRSLIGIIIFGVVTLMFFYIGTNVVGFSDGISVIGGLVLGFAAEFLYRKWTAHKRMS' A
#
# COMPACT_ATOMS: atom_id res chain seq x y z
N MET A 1 1.69 -19.53 27.20
CA MET A 1 2.19 -18.22 26.74
C MET A 1 2.20 -18.09 25.19
N ALA A 2 1.29 -18.76 24.46
CA ALA A 2 1.36 -18.84 22.98
C ALA A 2 0.50 -17.80 22.22
N LYS A 3 -0.20 -16.90 22.91
CA LYS A 3 -1.14 -15.96 22.27
C LYS A 3 -0.51 -14.64 21.78
N SER A 4 0.69 -14.27 22.24
CA SER A 4 1.29 -12.97 21.86
C SER A 4 2.08 -13.01 20.56
N GLU A 5 2.62 -14.16 20.16
CA GLU A 5 3.41 -14.29 18.94
C GLU A 5 2.54 -14.27 17.66
N TRP A 6 1.32 -14.79 17.73
CA TRP A 6 0.36 -14.73 16.62
C TRP A 6 -0.08 -13.30 16.28
N ASN A 7 -0.27 -12.45 17.30
CA ASN A 7 -0.73 -11.06 17.11
C ASN A 7 0.34 -10.18 16.43
N LYS A 8 1.63 -10.42 16.71
CA LYS A 8 2.74 -9.66 16.11
C LYS A 8 2.83 -9.84 14.59
N SER A 9 2.51 -11.04 14.08
CA SER A 9 2.60 -11.36 12.66
C SER A 9 1.49 -10.68 11.83
N GLU A 10 0.29 -10.59 12.38
CA GLU A 10 -0.83 -9.87 11.74
C GLU A 10 -0.62 -8.36 11.72
N TRP A 11 -0.16 -7.79 12.84
CA TRP A 11 0.20 -6.37 12.91
C TRP A 11 1.32 -6.00 11.94
N SER A 12 2.36 -6.82 11.85
CA SER A 12 3.47 -6.58 10.92
C SER A 12 2.99 -6.59 9.46
N ARG A 13 2.07 -7.49 9.10
CA ARG A 13 1.47 -7.54 7.77
C ARG A 13 0.64 -6.29 7.45
N SER A 14 -0.19 -5.86 8.39
CA SER A 14 -1.00 -4.65 8.24
C SER A 14 -0.13 -3.40 8.10
N LEU A 15 0.95 -3.30 8.88
CA LEU A 15 1.92 -2.21 8.78
C LEU A 15 2.60 -2.18 7.41
N ILE A 16 3.00 -3.33 6.88
CA ILE A 16 3.62 -3.39 5.54
C ILE A 16 2.62 -2.94 4.46
N GLY A 17 1.34 -3.32 4.58
CA GLY A 17 0.29 -2.83 3.68
C GLY A 17 0.16 -1.31 3.68
N ILE A 18 0.11 -0.71 4.87
CA ILE A 18 0.05 0.75 5.06
C ILE A 18 1.29 1.44 4.48
N ILE A 19 2.48 0.88 4.68
CA ILE A 19 3.73 1.42 4.14
C ILE A 19 3.70 1.39 2.61
N ILE A 20 3.32 0.26 2.01
CA ILE A 20 3.22 0.14 0.54
C ILE A 20 2.22 1.16 -0.01
N PHE A 21 1.03 1.25 0.60
CA PHE A 21 0.01 2.23 0.24
C PHE A 21 0.56 3.66 0.29
N GLY A 22 1.20 4.03 1.41
CA GLY A 22 1.73 5.36 1.62
C GLY A 22 2.85 5.72 0.63
N VAL A 23 3.81 4.82 0.42
CA VAL A 23 4.92 5.04 -0.51
C VAL A 23 4.42 5.21 -1.94
N VAL A 24 3.52 4.33 -2.41
CA VAL A 24 2.96 4.40 -3.77
C VAL A 24 2.15 5.68 -3.96
N THR A 25 1.31 6.04 -2.99
CA THR A 25 0.49 7.26 -3.04
C THR A 25 1.36 8.51 -3.11
N LEU A 26 2.39 8.61 -2.27
CA LEU A 26 3.30 9.76 -2.23
C LEU A 26 4.15 9.86 -3.50
N MET A 27 4.67 8.73 -4.00
CA MET A 27 5.41 8.71 -5.27
C MET A 27 4.54 9.19 -6.42
N PHE A 28 3.31 8.69 -6.52
CA PHE A 28 2.41 9.08 -7.60
C PHE A 28 1.99 10.54 -7.47
N PHE A 29 1.74 11.04 -6.26
CA PHE A 29 1.46 12.44 -6.03
C PHE A 29 2.63 13.34 -6.46
N TYR A 30 3.86 12.98 -6.06
CA TYR A 30 5.06 13.74 -6.40
C TYR A 30 5.29 13.75 -7.91
N ILE A 31 5.19 12.60 -8.58
CA ILE A 31 5.36 12.47 -10.03
C ILE A 31 4.22 13.20 -10.76
N GLY A 32 2.98 13.01 -10.33
CA GLY A 32 1.80 13.64 -10.92
C GLY A 32 1.87 15.16 -10.90
N THR A 33 2.27 15.74 -9.76
CA THR A 33 2.39 17.19 -9.59
C THR A 33 3.66 17.76 -10.24
N ASN A 34 4.83 17.15 -10.02
CA ASN A 34 6.11 17.75 -10.44
C ASN A 34 6.56 17.35 -11.85
N VAL A 35 6.18 16.16 -12.32
CA VAL A 35 6.64 15.63 -13.62
C VAL A 35 5.56 15.78 -14.68
N VAL A 36 4.33 15.39 -14.35
CA VAL A 36 3.21 15.40 -15.33
C VAL A 36 2.48 16.74 -15.37
N GLY A 37 2.57 17.53 -14.29
CA GLY A 37 1.87 18.82 -14.19
C GLY A 37 0.36 18.68 -13.97
N PHE A 38 -0.10 17.56 -13.42
CA PHE A 38 -1.49 17.41 -13.01
C PHE A 38 -1.82 18.32 -11.83
N SER A 39 -3.03 18.86 -11.82
CA SER A 39 -3.58 19.59 -10.67
C SER A 39 -3.52 18.72 -9.42
N ASP A 40 -3.21 19.34 -8.27
CA ASP A 40 -3.02 18.67 -6.99
C ASP A 40 -4.16 17.69 -6.66
N GLY A 41 -5.41 18.09 -6.93
CA GLY A 41 -6.57 17.23 -6.70
C GLY A 41 -6.56 15.93 -7.51
N ILE A 42 -6.18 15.99 -8.79
CA ILE A 42 -6.12 14.81 -9.67
C ILE A 42 -4.96 13.91 -9.25
N SER A 43 -3.81 14.49 -8.91
CA SER A 43 -2.64 13.75 -8.44
C SER A 43 -2.91 13.01 -7.13
N VAL A 44 -3.65 13.62 -6.20
CA VAL A 44 -4.08 12.96 -4.95
C VAL A 44 -5.03 11.81 -5.24
N ILE A 45 -6.07 12.03 -6.05
CA ILE A 45 -7.05 10.98 -6.40
C ILE A 45 -6.35 9.81 -7.10
N GLY A 46 -5.51 10.09 -8.09
CA GLY A 46 -4.73 9.07 -8.80
C GLY A 46 -3.79 8.30 -7.87
N GLY A 47 -3.12 9.00 -6.96
CA GLY A 47 -2.24 8.39 -5.97
C GLY A 47 -2.98 7.47 -5.01
N LEU A 48 -4.14 7.88 -4.52
CA LEU A 48 -4.98 7.05 -3.63
C LEU A 48 -5.47 5.78 -4.35
N VAL A 49 -5.92 5.91 -5.60
CA VAL A 49 -6.39 4.76 -6.40
C VAL A 49 -5.25 3.76 -6.62
N LEU A 50 -4.07 4.24 -7.00
CA LEU A 50 -2.91 3.38 -7.26
C LEU A 50 -2.33 2.79 -5.98
N GLY A 51 -2.27 3.57 -4.89
CA GLY A 51 -1.88 3.08 -3.58
C GLY A 51 -2.78 1.95 -3.11
N PHE A 52 -4.10 2.11 -3.25
CA PHE A 52 -5.07 1.08 -2.88
C PHE A 52 -4.93 -0.17 -3.75
N ALA A 53 -4.75 0.00 -5.06
CA ALA A 53 -4.51 -1.11 -5.98
C ALA A 53 -3.21 -1.88 -5.64
N ALA A 54 -2.13 -1.17 -5.30
CA ALA A 54 -0.87 -1.77 -4.90
C ALA A 54 -0.98 -2.56 -3.58
N GLU A 55 -1.66 -1.99 -2.57
CA GLU A 55 -1.94 -2.71 -1.33
C GLU A 55 -2.78 -3.98 -1.59
N PHE A 56 -3.83 -3.86 -2.40
CA PHE A 56 -4.70 -4.98 -2.74
C PHE A 56 -3.94 -6.09 -3.46
N LEU A 57 -3.08 -5.73 -4.41
CA LEU A 57 -2.23 -6.69 -5.13
C LEU A 57 -1.26 -7.38 -4.18
N TYR A 58 -0.62 -6.63 -3.28
CA TYR A 58 0.29 -7.16 -2.26
C TYR A 58 -0.41 -8.14 -1.31
N ARG A 59 -1.60 -7.80 -0.83
CA ARG A 59 -2.43 -8.68 0.02
C ARG A 59 -2.83 -9.95 -0.73
N LYS A 60 -3.26 -9.83 -1.99
CA LYS A 60 -3.62 -10.97 -2.84
C LYS A 60 -2.43 -11.91 -3.07
N TRP A 61 -1.25 -11.35 -3.36
CA TRP A 61 -0.04 -12.12 -3.64
C TRP A 61 0.49 -12.82 -2.38
N THR A 62 0.48 -12.14 -1.24
CA THR A 62 0.89 -12.74 0.04
C THR A 62 -0.14 -13.74 0.59
N ALA A 63 -1.42 -13.64 0.22
CA ALA A 63 -2.42 -14.67 0.49
C ALA A 63 -2.16 -15.92 -0.37
N HIS A 64 -1.84 -15.75 -1.65
CA HIS A 64 -1.55 -16.86 -2.57
C HIS A 64 -0.30 -17.65 -2.18
N LYS A 65 0.73 -16.98 -1.65
CA LYS A 65 1.98 -17.61 -1.19
C LYS A 65 1.82 -18.46 0.09
N ARG A 66 0.66 -18.46 0.74
CA ARG A 66 0.36 -19.32 1.91
C ARG A 66 -0.35 -20.64 1.55
N MET A 67 -0.77 -20.83 0.30
CA MET A 67 -1.48 -22.04 -0.16
C MET A 67 -0.62 -22.99 -1.00
N SER A 68 0.65 -22.63 -1.24
CA SER A 68 1.66 -23.49 -1.89
C SER A 68 2.78 -23.77 -0.89
#